data_AF-A0A0R3X9E6-F1
#
_entry.id   AF-A0A0R3X9E6-F1
#
_cell.length_a   1.000
_cell.length_b   1.000
_cell.length_c   1.000
_cell.angle_alpha   90.00
_cell.angle_beta   90.00
_cell.angle_gamma   90.00
#
_symmetry.space_group_name_H-M   'P 1'
#
loop_
_entity.id
_entity.type
_entity.pdbx_description
1 polymer ?
#
loop_
_entity_poly.entity_id
_entity_poly.type
_entity_poly.pdbx_seq_one_letter_code
_entity_poly.pdbx_strand_id
1 'polypeptide(L)'
;MEEAARLKHIKIHEEHKGHETMHLEMFLILVFFTFGAQFALMAWKQYRPKSYHLLTLLGMWIVPMCYSSYMLYLRFMTVWFFFSLVTAVMVYLSSCSCISASTPRRVYWWFLLVHKISYAGSVGGYFLVLFSLFIPTLVDPSFAIPVGGLILFYGVYYGLVARDFAEVCTDKMAAHISYFAPTGIPLRRIDPGVCALCTNVMLNGRGEKKYRLNCSHV
;
A
#
# COMPACT_ATOMS: atom_id res chain seq x y z
N MET A 1 55.86 9.06 -23.17
CA MET A 1 54.49 9.32 -22.65
C MET A 1 53.61 8.07 -22.66
N GLU A 2 53.70 7.24 -23.70
CA GLU A 2 52.91 6.00 -23.83
C GLU A 2 53.27 4.90 -22.81
N GLU A 3 54.55 4.75 -22.46
CA GLU A 3 55.00 3.77 -21.44
C GLU A 3 54.48 4.10 -20.03
N ALA A 4 54.40 5.38 -19.67
CA ALA A 4 53.86 5.82 -18.39
C ALA A 4 52.35 5.52 -18.27
N ALA A 5 51.59 5.63 -19.37
CA ALA A 5 50.18 5.25 -19.42
C ALA A 5 49.98 3.73 -19.30
N ARG A 6 50.84 2.92 -19.94
CA ARG A 6 50.82 1.45 -19.80
C ARG A 6 51.17 1.02 -18.38
N LEU A 7 52.21 1.58 -17.78
CA LEU A 7 52.59 1.30 -16.39
C LEU A 7 51.45 1.66 -15.41
N LYS A 8 50.75 2.77 -15.65
CA LYS A 8 49.58 3.15 -14.84
C LYS A 8 48.41 2.18 -15.02
N HIS A 9 48.15 1.72 -16.24
CA HIS A 9 47.09 0.74 -16.52
C HIS A 9 47.38 -0.62 -15.91
N ILE A 10 48.64 -1.08 -15.97
CA ILE A 10 49.09 -2.33 -15.34
C ILE A 10 48.98 -2.23 -13.82
N LYS A 11 49.38 -1.10 -13.22
CA LYS A 11 49.26 -0.87 -11.78
C LYS A 11 47.80 -0.85 -11.30
N ILE A 12 46.89 -0.24 -12.05
CA ILE A 12 45.44 -0.29 -11.76
C ILE A 12 44.92 -1.73 -11.83
N HIS A 13 45.35 -2.51 -12.84
CA HIS A 13 44.96 -3.91 -12.95
C HIS A 13 45.54 -4.79 -11.83
N GLU A 14 46.75 -4.52 -11.36
CA GLU A 14 47.33 -5.21 -10.19
C GLU A 14 46.58 -4.87 -8.91
N GLU A 15 46.21 -3.60 -8.69
CA GLU A 15 45.38 -3.17 -7.56
C GLU A 15 43.98 -3.81 -7.57
N HIS A 16 43.44 -4.16 -8.74
CA HIS A 16 42.13 -4.82 -8.90
C HIS A 16 42.18 -6.35 -8.94
N LYS A 17 43.37 -6.97 -9.03
CA LYS A 17 43.55 -8.42 -9.31
C LYS A 17 43.03 -9.36 -8.21
N GLY A 18 42.66 -8.84 -7.03
CA GLY A 18 41.95 -9.57 -5.98
C GLY A 18 40.59 -8.97 -5.58
N HIS A 19 40.31 -7.75 -6.03
CA HIS A 19 39.08 -7.01 -5.72
C HIS A 19 37.88 -7.56 -6.50
N GLU A 20 38.10 -8.00 -7.76
CA GLU A 20 37.08 -8.65 -8.59
C GLU A 20 36.58 -9.97 -7.98
N THR A 21 37.46 -10.77 -7.40
CA THR A 21 37.11 -12.01 -6.69
C THR A 21 36.30 -11.73 -5.42
N MET A 22 36.64 -10.70 -4.64
CA MET A 22 35.86 -10.31 -3.45
C MET A 22 34.48 -9.75 -3.83
N HIS A 23 34.39 -8.96 -4.91
CA HIS A 23 33.11 -8.50 -5.43
C HIS A 23 32.23 -9.64 -5.93
N LEU A 24 32.82 -10.64 -6.61
CA LEU A 24 32.10 -11.81 -7.08
C LEU A 24 31.55 -12.65 -5.92
N GLU A 25 32.33 -12.84 -4.86
CA GLU A 25 31.87 -13.56 -3.66
C GLU A 25 30.72 -12.83 -2.96
N MET A 26 30.84 -11.53 -2.73
CA MET A 26 29.76 -10.71 -2.15
C MET A 26 28.51 -10.72 -3.03
N PHE A 27 28.68 -10.65 -4.35
CA PHE A 27 27.58 -10.73 -5.31
C PHE A 27 26.88 -12.09 -5.26
N LEU A 28 27.63 -13.19 -5.26
CA LEU A 28 27.07 -14.55 -5.21
C LEU A 28 26.29 -14.80 -3.91
N ILE A 29 26.83 -14.34 -2.78
CA ILE A 29 26.14 -14.41 -1.48
C ILE A 29 24.86 -13.59 -1.54
N LEU A 30 24.91 -12.35 -2.04
CA LEU A 30 23.74 -11.49 -2.19
C LEU A 30 22.69 -12.10 -3.11
N VAL A 31 23.08 -12.68 -4.24
CA VAL A 31 22.19 -13.40 -5.16
C VAL A 31 21.54 -14.58 -4.44
N PHE A 32 22.32 -15.43 -3.78
CA PHE A 32 21.78 -16.57 -3.05
C PHE A 32 20.76 -16.17 -1.97
N PHE A 33 21.09 -15.16 -1.15
CA PHE A 33 20.18 -14.66 -0.12
C PHE A 33 18.95 -13.97 -0.70
N THR A 34 19.09 -13.19 -1.77
CA THR A 34 17.95 -12.52 -2.41
C THR A 34 17.00 -13.52 -3.02
N PHE A 35 17.48 -14.49 -3.80
CA PHE A 35 16.63 -15.56 -4.34
C PHE A 35 16.01 -16.40 -3.23
N GLY A 36 16.81 -16.81 -2.24
CA GLY A 36 16.32 -17.57 -1.08
C GLY A 36 15.22 -16.83 -0.32
N ALA A 37 15.39 -15.53 -0.08
CA ALA A 37 14.38 -14.68 0.54
C ALA A 37 13.11 -14.58 -0.31
N GLN A 38 13.21 -14.43 -1.64
CA GLN A 38 12.05 -14.40 -2.53
C GLN A 38 11.25 -15.71 -2.47
N PHE A 39 11.92 -16.87 -2.50
CA PHE A 39 11.26 -18.18 -2.35
C PHE A 39 10.63 -18.33 -0.97
N ALA A 40 11.31 -17.91 0.09
CA ALA A 40 10.78 -17.94 1.45
C ALA A 40 9.52 -17.06 1.58
N LEU A 41 9.52 -15.84 1.02
CA LEU A 41 8.36 -14.96 1.00
C LEU A 41 7.21 -15.56 0.20
N MET A 42 7.49 -16.17 -0.95
CA MET A 42 6.47 -16.82 -1.78
C MET A 42 5.84 -18.03 -1.06
N ALA A 43 6.67 -18.89 -0.45
CA ALA A 43 6.21 -20.00 0.37
C ALA A 43 5.38 -19.49 1.56
N TRP A 44 5.87 -18.45 2.26
CA TRP A 44 5.15 -17.88 3.40
C TRP A 44 3.78 -17.33 3.01
N LYS A 45 3.70 -16.61 1.88
CA LYS A 45 2.44 -16.13 1.32
C LYS A 45 1.47 -17.28 1.02
N GLN A 46 1.96 -18.42 0.54
CA GLN A 46 1.14 -19.59 0.23
C GLN A 46 0.67 -20.35 1.49
N TYR A 47 1.54 -20.59 2.47
CA TYR A 47 1.19 -21.35 3.68
C TYR A 47 0.41 -20.54 4.72
N ARG A 48 0.71 -19.24 4.88
CA ARG A 48 0.11 -18.37 5.90
C ARG A 48 -0.21 -16.97 5.33
N PRO A 49 -1.19 -16.86 4.42
CA PRO A 49 -1.51 -15.59 3.76
C PRO A 49 -1.87 -14.48 4.75
N LYS A 50 -2.67 -14.77 5.79
CA LYS A 50 -3.07 -13.77 6.79
C LYS A 50 -1.88 -13.15 7.54
N SER A 51 -0.91 -13.97 7.93
CA SER A 51 0.28 -13.49 8.65
C SER A 51 1.20 -12.70 7.73
N TYR A 52 1.37 -13.15 6.48
CA TYR A 52 2.14 -12.43 5.47
C TYR A 52 1.56 -11.04 5.21
N HIS A 53 0.26 -10.95 4.90
CA HIS A 53 -0.42 -9.68 4.63
C HIS A 53 -0.36 -8.70 5.81
N LEU A 54 -0.55 -9.18 7.04
CA LEU A 54 -0.44 -8.35 8.23
C LEU A 54 0.98 -7.82 8.45
N LEU A 55 1.99 -8.69 8.30
CA LEU A 55 3.38 -8.26 8.48
C LEU A 55 3.81 -7.27 7.41
N THR A 56 3.46 -7.51 6.14
CA THR A 56 3.79 -6.57 5.07
C THR A 56 3.09 -5.23 5.25
N LEU A 57 1.83 -5.23 5.70
CA LEU A 57 1.09 -4.02 6.03
C LEU A 57 1.77 -3.23 7.15
N LEU A 58 2.09 -3.90 8.27
CA LEU A 58 2.78 -3.27 9.40
C LEU A 58 4.18 -2.78 9.01
N GLY A 59 4.91 -3.57 8.23
CA GLY A 59 6.22 -3.22 7.71
C GLY A 59 6.16 -1.97 6.84
N MET A 60 5.25 -1.94 5.85
CA MET A 60 5.06 -0.76 4.99
C MET A 60 4.61 0.47 5.79
N TRP A 61 3.82 0.30 6.86
CA TRP A 61 3.33 1.42 7.67
C TRP A 61 4.38 2.00 8.64
N ILE A 62 5.22 1.14 9.24
CA ILE A 62 6.19 1.51 10.29
C ILE A 62 7.54 1.94 9.69
N VAL A 63 8.03 1.30 8.64
CA VAL A 63 9.38 1.55 8.09
C VAL A 63 9.60 3.02 7.70
N PRO A 64 8.69 3.67 6.93
CA PRO A 64 8.85 5.09 6.58
C PRO A 64 8.76 6.01 7.80
N MET A 65 8.05 5.60 8.85
CA MET A 65 7.95 6.37 10.09
C MET A 65 9.26 6.30 10.89
N CYS A 66 9.85 5.12 11.02
CA CYS A 66 11.16 4.94 11.66
C CYS A 66 12.24 5.77 10.94
N TYR A 67 12.28 5.69 9.62
CA TYR A 67 13.21 6.49 8.81
C TYR A 67 12.98 8.00 8.95
N SER A 68 11.72 8.44 8.89
CA SER A 68 11.37 9.87 9.04
C SER A 68 11.71 10.43 10.42
N SER A 69 11.65 9.58 11.45
CA SER A 69 12.03 9.94 12.82
C SER A 69 13.55 10.11 12.95
N TYR A 70 14.32 9.21 12.32
CA TYR A 70 15.79 9.31 12.26
C TYR A 70 16.26 10.59 11.55
N MET A 71 15.58 10.97 10.47
CA MET A 71 15.89 12.18 9.70
C MET A 71 15.18 13.46 10.19
N LEU A 72 14.43 13.40 11.31
CA LEU A 72 13.69 14.53 11.91
C LEU A 72 12.73 15.27 10.95
N TYR A 73 12.11 14.56 10.00
CA TYR A 73 11.13 15.14 9.07
C TYR A 73 9.76 15.33 9.73
N LEU A 74 9.61 16.42 10.49
CA LEU A 74 8.38 16.73 11.23
C LEU A 74 7.12 16.81 10.36
N ARG A 75 7.23 17.31 9.13
CA ARG A 75 6.09 17.43 8.20
C ARG A 75 5.48 16.08 7.84
N PHE A 76 6.32 15.05 7.67
CA PHE A 76 5.83 13.70 7.39
C PHE A 76 5.19 13.10 8.65
N MET A 77 5.83 13.29 9.81
CA MET A 77 5.33 12.75 11.08
C MET A 77 3.95 13.30 11.45
N THR A 78 3.68 14.59 11.22
CA THR A 78 2.36 15.16 11.53
C THR A 78 1.27 14.57 10.63
N VAL A 79 1.47 14.56 9.31
CA VAL A 79 0.50 14.00 8.35
C VAL A 79 0.29 12.50 8.61
N TRP A 80 1.36 11.76 8.87
CA TRP A 80 1.32 10.35 9.23
C TRP A 80 0.51 10.13 10.50
N PHE A 81 0.73 10.93 11.56
CA PHE A 81 0.01 10.78 12.82
C PHE A 81 -1.51 10.98 12.64
N PHE A 82 -1.93 12.03 11.92
CA PHE A 82 -3.35 12.25 11.63
C PHE A 82 -3.94 11.12 10.77
N PHE A 83 -3.23 10.69 9.73
CA PHE A 83 -3.67 9.59 8.88
C PHE A 83 -3.80 8.28 9.68
N SER A 84 -2.82 7.97 10.52
CA SER A 84 -2.80 6.80 11.41
C SER A 84 -3.94 6.85 12.43
N LEU A 85 -4.22 8.01 13.02
CA LEU A 85 -5.33 8.18 13.96
C LEU A 85 -6.67 7.91 13.30
N VAL A 86 -6.93 8.52 12.13
CA VAL A 86 -8.21 8.30 11.41
C VAL A 86 -8.31 6.85 10.93
N THR A 87 -7.23 6.27 10.41
CA THR A 87 -7.20 4.88 9.97
C THR A 87 -7.44 3.93 11.14
N ALA A 88 -6.86 4.18 12.33
CA ALA A 88 -7.11 3.40 13.53
C ALA A 88 -8.59 3.46 13.96
N VAL A 89 -9.22 4.64 13.90
CA VAL A 89 -10.67 4.79 14.16
C VAL A 89 -11.49 3.99 13.15
N MET A 90 -11.15 4.02 11.86
CA MET A 90 -11.86 3.23 10.83
C MET A 90 -11.69 1.73 11.05
N VAL A 91 -10.47 1.27 11.38
CA VAL A 91 -10.19 -0.13 11.69
C VAL A 91 -10.93 -0.57 12.94
N TYR A 92 -10.99 0.26 13.98
CA TYR A 92 -11.76 0.00 15.19
C TYR A 92 -13.25 -0.16 14.88
N LEU A 93 -13.84 0.80 14.15
CA LEU A 93 -15.24 0.74 13.72
C LEU A 93 -15.55 -0.51 12.87
N SER A 94 -14.61 -0.94 12.03
CA SER A 94 -14.75 -2.16 11.21
C SER A 94 -14.64 -3.46 12.02
N SER A 95 -14.03 -3.42 13.20
CA SER A 95 -13.81 -4.58 14.08
C SER A 95 -14.86 -4.70 15.20
N CYS A 96 -15.74 -3.71 15.36
CA CYS A 96 -16.82 -3.76 16.34
C CYS A 96 -17.86 -4.83 15.96
N SER A 97 -18.27 -5.65 16.93
CA SER A 97 -19.17 -6.80 16.75
C SER A 97 -20.59 -6.46 16.28
N CYS A 98 -21.03 -5.22 16.48
CA CYS A 98 -22.33 -4.72 16.03
C CYS A 98 -22.14 -3.58 15.02
N ILE A 99 -21.98 -3.94 13.75
CA ILE A 99 -21.79 -2.96 12.67
C ILE A 99 -23.15 -2.37 12.29
N SER A 100 -23.36 -1.08 12.57
CA SER A 100 -24.52 -0.34 12.08
C SER A 100 -24.49 -0.24 10.55
N ALA A 101 -25.68 -0.20 9.94
CA ALA A 101 -25.94 -0.04 8.51
C ALA A 101 -25.08 1.01 7.79
N SER A 102 -24.74 2.09 8.49
CA SER A 102 -24.04 3.26 7.96
C SER A 102 -22.51 3.18 8.09
N THR A 103 -21.98 2.28 8.93
CA THR A 103 -20.54 2.18 9.21
C THR A 103 -19.72 1.75 7.99
N PRO A 104 -20.10 0.71 7.21
CA PRO A 104 -19.34 0.31 6.03
C PRO A 104 -19.25 1.45 5.01
N ARG A 105 -20.34 2.19 4.83
CA ARG A 105 -20.39 3.35 3.92
C ARG A 105 -19.37 4.42 4.30
N ARG A 106 -19.24 4.73 5.59
CA ARG A 106 -18.27 5.73 6.09
C ARG A 106 -16.83 5.27 5.88
N VAL A 107 -16.55 4.01 6.20
CA VAL A 107 -15.20 3.42 6.05
C VAL A 107 -14.78 3.40 4.58
N TYR A 108 -15.63 2.91 3.68
CA TYR A 108 -15.35 2.90 2.25
C TYR A 108 -15.17 4.31 1.67
N TRP A 109 -16.03 5.25 2.05
CA TRP A 109 -15.92 6.62 1.57
C TRP A 109 -14.60 7.27 1.99
N TRP A 110 -14.17 7.07 3.24
CA TRP A 110 -12.88 7.57 3.73
C TRP A 110 -11.69 6.99 2.97
N PHE A 111 -11.59 5.66 2.88
CA PHE A 111 -10.46 5.03 2.17
C PHE A 111 -10.45 5.36 0.68
N LEU A 112 -11.63 5.45 0.04
CA LEU A 112 -11.74 5.85 -1.35
C LEU A 112 -11.33 7.31 -1.57
N LEU A 113 -11.68 8.20 -0.64
CA LEU A 113 -11.27 9.60 -0.70
C LEU A 113 -9.74 9.72 -0.61
N VAL A 114 -9.12 9.07 0.37
CA VAL A 114 -7.66 9.06 0.51
C VAL A 114 -7.00 8.48 -0.74
N HIS A 115 -7.46 7.32 -1.21
CA HIS A 115 -6.90 6.68 -2.40
C HIS A 115 -7.00 7.58 -3.63
N LYS A 116 -8.13 8.28 -3.83
CA LYS A 116 -8.30 9.23 -4.94
C LYS A 116 -7.34 10.43 -4.86
N ILE A 117 -7.18 11.02 -3.68
CA ILE A 117 -6.25 12.13 -3.46
C ILE A 117 -4.81 11.67 -3.71
N SER A 118 -4.44 10.52 -3.14
CA SER A 118 -3.14 9.89 -3.33
C SER A 118 -2.86 9.53 -4.79
N TYR A 119 -3.85 9.01 -5.50
CA TYR A 119 -3.74 8.68 -6.92
C TYR A 119 -3.55 9.95 -7.77
N ALA A 120 -4.37 10.98 -7.55
CA ALA A 120 -4.24 12.26 -8.25
C ALA A 120 -2.87 12.92 -7.97
N GLY A 121 -2.42 12.90 -6.72
CA GLY A 121 -1.08 13.37 -6.34
C GLY A 121 0.02 12.58 -7.03
N SER A 122 -0.04 11.24 -7.01
CA SER A 122 0.96 10.38 -7.65
C SER A 122 1.06 10.64 -9.15
N VAL A 123 -0.07 10.73 -9.83
CA VAL A 123 -0.16 11.01 -11.26
C VAL A 123 0.38 12.42 -11.56
N GLY A 124 0.00 13.43 -10.76
CA GLY A 124 0.51 14.79 -10.90
C GLY A 124 2.03 14.89 -10.69
N GLY A 125 2.55 14.25 -9.65
CA GLY A 125 3.99 14.19 -9.36
C GLY A 125 4.77 13.45 -10.45
N TYR A 126 4.20 12.37 -10.99
CA TYR A 126 4.77 11.63 -12.12
C TYR A 126 4.88 12.51 -13.37
N PHE A 127 3.81 13.20 -13.75
CA PHE A 127 3.86 14.14 -14.86
C PHE A 127 4.86 15.27 -14.62
N LEU A 128 4.94 15.82 -13.41
CA LEU A 128 5.89 16.89 -13.08
C LEU A 128 7.35 16.43 -13.27
N VAL A 129 7.68 15.23 -12.79
CA VAL A 129 9.02 14.65 -12.99
C VAL A 129 9.28 14.37 -14.47
N LEU A 130 8.33 13.75 -15.18
CA LEU A 130 8.48 13.46 -16.60
C LEU A 130 8.69 14.73 -17.44
N PHE A 131 7.88 15.77 -17.24
CA PHE A 131 8.02 17.01 -18.00
C PHE A 131 9.37 17.67 -17.78
N SER A 132 9.92 17.62 -16.56
CA SER A 132 11.26 18.15 -16.29
C SER A 132 12.39 17.38 -16.98
N LEU A 133 12.20 16.07 -17.23
CA LEU A 133 13.19 15.24 -17.92
C LEU A 133 13.11 15.37 -19.44
N PHE A 134 11.91 15.46 -20.00
CA PHE A 134 11.69 15.52 -21.45
C PHE A 134 11.74 16.94 -22.01
N ILE A 135 11.31 17.95 -21.25
CA ILE A 135 11.26 19.36 -21.67
C ILE A 135 11.85 20.27 -20.58
N PRO A 136 13.17 20.21 -20.35
CA PRO A 136 13.84 21.00 -19.32
C PRO A 136 13.75 22.51 -19.55
N THR A 137 13.33 22.97 -20.73
CA THR A 137 13.12 24.38 -21.06
C THR A 137 11.79 24.95 -20.55
N LEU A 138 10.79 24.11 -20.29
CA LEU A 138 9.49 24.53 -19.73
C LEU A 138 9.43 24.40 -18.21
N VAL A 139 10.15 23.43 -17.65
CA VAL A 139 10.09 23.08 -16.23
C VAL A 139 11.50 22.85 -15.70
N ASP A 140 11.93 23.70 -14.78
CA ASP A 140 13.25 23.60 -14.17
C ASP A 140 13.43 22.28 -13.40
N PRO A 141 14.39 21.41 -13.82
CA PRO A 141 14.63 20.12 -13.17
C PRO A 141 15.02 20.25 -11.69
N SER A 142 15.74 21.31 -11.34
CA SER A 142 16.17 21.61 -9.97
C SER A 142 15.01 21.79 -9.00
N PHE A 143 13.84 22.20 -9.49
CA PHE A 143 12.62 22.32 -8.69
C PHE A 143 11.69 21.11 -8.86
N ALA A 144 11.47 20.67 -10.09
CA ALA A 144 10.47 19.65 -10.40
C ALA A 144 10.86 18.25 -9.94
N ILE A 145 12.14 17.88 -9.98
CA ILE A 145 12.59 16.57 -9.49
C ILE A 145 12.37 16.43 -7.97
N PRO A 146 12.84 17.35 -7.10
CA PRO A 146 12.62 17.21 -5.67
C PRO A 146 11.14 17.37 -5.28
N VAL A 147 10.42 18.33 -5.87
CA VAL A 147 9.01 18.56 -5.53
C VAL A 147 8.12 17.45 -6.09
N GLY A 148 8.29 17.10 -7.37
CA GLY A 148 7.55 16.02 -8.01
C GLY A 148 7.86 14.67 -7.41
N GLY A 149 9.13 14.41 -7.08
CA GLY A 149 9.56 13.20 -6.37
C GLY A 149 8.92 13.08 -4.99
N LEU A 150 8.87 14.17 -4.21
CA LEU A 150 8.18 14.18 -2.92
C LEU A 150 6.67 13.94 -3.07
N ILE A 151 5.99 14.63 -4.00
CA ILE A 151 4.56 14.43 -4.25
C ILE A 151 4.28 12.98 -4.66
N LEU A 152 5.12 12.40 -5.53
CA LEU A 152 5.00 11.02 -5.98
C LEU A 152 5.21 10.05 -4.81
N PHE A 153 6.25 10.25 -4.00
CA PHE A 153 6.52 9.42 -2.83
C PHE A 153 5.35 9.42 -1.84
N TYR A 154 4.83 10.60 -1.50
CA TYR A 154 3.67 10.72 -0.60
C TYR A 154 2.41 10.10 -1.21
N GLY A 155 2.14 10.36 -2.48
CA GLY A 155 0.99 9.82 -3.20
C GLY A 155 0.99 8.30 -3.21
N VAL A 156 2.11 7.69 -3.62
CA VAL A 156 2.24 6.23 -3.69
C VAL A 156 2.18 5.62 -2.29
N TYR A 157 2.90 6.19 -1.32
CA TYR A 157 2.92 5.69 0.05
C TYR A 157 1.52 5.65 0.68
N TYR A 158 0.84 6.81 0.78
CA TYR A 158 -0.49 6.85 1.38
C TYR A 158 -1.54 6.13 0.53
N GLY A 159 -1.36 6.07 -0.80
CA GLY A 159 -2.26 5.36 -1.71
C GLY A 159 -2.22 3.83 -1.54
N LEU A 160 -1.02 3.26 -1.41
CA LEU A 160 -0.82 1.83 -1.14
C LEU A 160 -1.31 1.46 0.25
N VAL A 161 -0.92 2.24 1.26
CA VAL A 161 -1.34 2.00 2.65
C VAL A 161 -2.86 2.09 2.78
N ALA A 162 -3.51 3.11 2.21
CA ALA A 162 -4.97 3.22 2.25
C ALA A 162 -5.67 2.05 1.57
N ARG A 163 -5.14 1.54 0.45
CA ARG A 163 -5.68 0.37 -0.26
C ARG A 163 -5.58 -0.89 0.61
N ASP A 164 -4.42 -1.15 1.18
CA ASP A 164 -4.18 -2.38 1.96
C ASP A 164 -4.98 -2.36 3.28
N PHE A 165 -5.12 -1.20 3.93
CA PHE A 165 -6.02 -1.05 5.08
C PHE A 165 -7.50 -1.20 4.68
N ALA A 166 -7.90 -0.74 3.50
CA ALA A 166 -9.26 -0.92 3.00
C ALA A 166 -9.58 -2.40 2.79
N GLU A 167 -8.65 -3.20 2.26
CA GLU A 167 -8.79 -4.66 2.12
C GLU A 167 -8.99 -5.32 3.48
N VAL A 168 -8.15 -5.03 4.46
CA VAL A 168 -8.27 -5.57 5.83
C VAL A 168 -9.60 -5.17 6.48
N CYS A 169 -10.02 -3.90 6.34
CA CYS A 169 -11.31 -3.45 6.86
C CYS A 169 -12.48 -4.15 6.16
N THR A 170 -12.39 -4.33 4.84
CA THR A 170 -13.40 -5.01 4.02
C THR A 170 -13.58 -6.45 4.47
N ASP A 171 -12.49 -7.18 4.65
CA ASP A 171 -12.52 -8.58 5.10
C ASP A 171 -13.14 -8.71 6.50
N LYS A 172 -12.78 -7.81 7.42
CA LYS A 172 -13.37 -7.80 8.77
C LYS A 172 -14.86 -7.46 8.74
N MET A 173 -15.25 -6.43 8.00
CA MET A 173 -16.66 -6.07 7.85
C MET A 173 -17.44 -7.19 7.16
N ALA A 174 -16.86 -7.81 6.13
CA ALA A 174 -17.47 -8.95 5.45
C ALA A 174 -17.65 -10.12 6.40
N ALA A 175 -16.70 -10.43 7.30
CA ALA A 175 -16.85 -11.48 8.30
C ALA A 175 -17.96 -11.18 9.34
N HIS A 176 -18.24 -9.91 9.62
CA HIS A 176 -19.29 -9.49 10.55
C HIS A 176 -20.67 -9.32 9.90
N ILE A 177 -20.74 -8.85 8.65
CA ILE A 177 -21.98 -8.66 7.88
C ILE A 177 -22.44 -9.98 7.27
N SER A 178 -21.49 -10.81 6.83
CA SER A 178 -21.79 -12.16 6.35
C SER A 178 -22.31 -12.98 7.52
N TYR A 179 -23.58 -13.31 7.43
CA TYR A 179 -24.31 -14.28 8.25
C TYR A 179 -23.68 -15.69 8.31
N PHE A 180 -22.44 -15.88 7.86
CA PHE A 180 -21.79 -17.17 7.75
C PHE A 180 -20.97 -17.47 9.00
N ALA A 181 -21.46 -18.42 9.79
CA ALA A 181 -20.58 -19.23 10.60
C ALA A 181 -19.64 -20.03 9.66
N PRO A 182 -18.36 -20.25 10.03
CA PRO A 182 -17.46 -21.14 9.28
C PRO A 182 -18.01 -22.57 9.13
N THR A 183 -19.12 -22.90 9.80
CA THR A 183 -19.86 -24.15 9.75
C THR A 183 -21.07 -24.16 8.80
N GLY A 184 -21.22 -23.16 7.93
CA GLY A 184 -22.00 -23.31 6.68
C GLY A 184 -23.52 -23.12 6.74
N ILE A 185 -24.11 -22.66 7.85
CA ILE A 185 -25.55 -22.36 7.92
C ILE A 185 -25.78 -20.92 8.39
N PRO A 186 -26.41 -20.05 7.57
CA PRO A 186 -26.73 -18.69 8.00
C PRO A 186 -27.88 -18.72 9.02
N LEU A 187 -27.61 -18.20 10.22
CA LEU A 187 -28.50 -18.30 11.38
C LEU A 187 -29.70 -17.34 11.35
N ARG A 188 -29.83 -16.48 10.33
CA ARG A 188 -30.86 -15.43 10.29
C ARG A 188 -31.58 -15.40 8.94
N ARG A 189 -32.91 -15.63 8.96
CA ARG A 189 -33.78 -15.29 7.83
C ARG A 189 -33.76 -13.78 7.64
N ILE A 190 -33.48 -13.33 6.42
CA ILE A 190 -33.59 -11.93 6.02
C ILE A 190 -35.04 -11.72 5.57
N ASP A 191 -35.77 -10.81 6.21
CA ASP A 191 -37.12 -10.46 5.81
C ASP A 191 -37.12 -9.83 4.41
N PRO A 192 -38.05 -10.21 3.52
CA PRO A 192 -38.17 -9.64 2.19
C PRO A 192 -38.58 -8.17 2.29
N GLY A 193 -37.60 -7.27 2.21
CA GLY A 193 -37.80 -5.83 2.43
C GLY A 193 -36.66 -5.15 3.20
N VAL A 194 -35.64 -5.91 3.60
CA VAL A 194 -34.46 -5.39 4.31
C VAL A 194 -33.21 -5.69 3.49
N CYS A 195 -32.34 -4.70 3.31
CA CYS A 195 -31.10 -4.89 2.55
C CYS A 195 -30.14 -5.86 3.28
N ALA A 196 -29.63 -6.87 2.58
CA ALA A 196 -28.74 -7.88 3.16
C ALA A 196 -27.39 -7.33 3.66
N LEU A 197 -26.93 -6.18 3.16
CA LEU A 197 -25.66 -5.57 3.57
C LEU A 197 -25.81 -4.62 4.76
N CYS A 198 -26.86 -3.80 4.76
CA CYS A 198 -27.01 -2.71 5.72
C CYS A 198 -28.19 -2.91 6.68
N THR A 199 -28.99 -3.97 6.54
CA THR A 199 -30.16 -4.25 7.40
C THR A 199 -31.17 -3.10 7.50
N ASN A 200 -31.11 -2.11 6.59
CA ASN A 200 -32.09 -1.04 6.53
C ASN A 200 -33.34 -1.50 5.78
N VAL A 201 -34.50 -1.03 6.25
CA VAL A 201 -35.78 -1.20 5.56
C VAL A 201 -35.71 -0.50 4.21
N MET A 202 -35.96 -1.25 3.14
CA MET A 202 -35.96 -0.80 1.76
C MET A 202 -37.19 0.08 1.51
N LEU A 203 -37.18 1.32 2.01
CA LEU A 203 -38.23 2.30 1.74
C LEU A 203 -38.24 2.60 0.23
N ASN A 204 -39.35 2.27 -0.43
CA ASN A 204 -39.61 2.60 -1.83
C ASN A 204 -39.64 4.13 -2.00
N GLY A 205 -38.49 4.74 -2.33
CA GLY A 205 -38.48 6.16 -2.71
C GLY A 205 -37.20 6.95 -2.54
N ARG A 206 -36.11 6.42 -1.94
CA ARG A 206 -34.84 7.16 -1.82
C ARG A 206 -33.64 6.37 -2.34
N GLY A 207 -33.41 6.45 -3.65
CA GLY A 207 -32.12 6.90 -4.18
C GLY A 207 -30.96 5.93 -4.47
N GLU A 208 -31.12 4.59 -4.43
CA GLU A 208 -30.00 3.69 -4.78
C GLU A 208 -30.37 2.64 -5.84
N LYS A 209 -29.47 2.39 -6.80
CA LYS A 209 -29.64 1.37 -7.84
C LYS A 209 -29.64 -0.01 -7.18
N LYS A 210 -30.76 -0.72 -7.31
CA LYS A 210 -30.96 -2.06 -6.75
C LYS A 210 -30.30 -3.10 -7.68
N TYR A 211 -29.45 -3.97 -7.15
CA TYR A 211 -28.92 -5.13 -7.88
C TYR A 211 -29.47 -6.39 -7.24
N ARG A 212 -30.30 -7.14 -7.97
CA ARG A 212 -30.84 -8.41 -7.48
C ARG A 212 -29.79 -9.51 -7.64
N LEU A 213 -29.52 -10.23 -6.56
CA LEU A 213 -28.71 -11.44 -6.63
C LEU A 213 -29.53 -12.59 -7.27
N ASN A 214 -28.85 -13.58 -7.84
CA ASN A 214 -29.49 -14.75 -8.47
C ASN A 214 -30.43 -15.53 -7.54
N CYS A 215 -30.27 -15.38 -6.22
CA CYS A 215 -31.15 -15.97 -5.20
C CYS A 215 -32.42 -15.14 -4.92
N SER A 216 -32.84 -14.26 -5.83
CA SER A 216 -34.08 -13.44 -5.77
C SER A 216 -34.18 -12.41 -4.63
N HIS A 217 -33.16 -12.31 -3.77
CA HIS A 217 -33.01 -11.27 -2.77
C HIS A 217 -32.45 -9.97 -3.37
N VAL A 218 -32.84 -8.83 -2.79
CA VAL A 218 -32.51 -7.47 -3.23
C VAL A 218 -31.71 -6.75 -2.16
#